data_AF-A0A0A1UF26-F1
#
_entry.id   AF-A0A0A1UF26-F1
#
_cell.length_a   1.000
_cell.length_b   1.000
_cell.length_c   1.000
_cell.angle_alpha   90.00
_cell.angle_beta   90.00
_cell.angle_gamma   90.00
#
_symmetry.space_group_name_H-M   'P 1'
#
loop_
_entity.id
_entity.type
_entity.pdbx_description
1 polymer ?
#
loop_
_entity_poly.entity_id
_entity_poly.type
_entity_poly.pdbx_seq_one_letter_code
_entity_poly.pdbx_strand_id
1 'polypeptide(L)'
;MSEKEEHKKKHGFLSFLHFTKKPKESKEEKEAKEKEKKEKKEKEKEKKRRSKRVSTSFDAKQNGTPVITTNPPQALLPKKNFDWQESTKRVINEERIESFPIAGDLPRLLKHLRITKELENGEYDVLFPTDDKEYQTNTAGDCFDLIKCITQILEGDEQTKRIEDEWNAVMSNDQDMSVQKTFLMRILSKVFVEEGKFKPSSPVINFLKGVNQKIIANSTLRLKMVCGTMPFKDSHPMFWEIVIVFQDKAYVIHYRKQESISKKPEEYFRFEWELRLVFNNELTQFSEVGMGVSTIEFDPLTKQETRKLVLETLKPICFADFTVTDIDKNEEE
;
A
#
# COMPACT_ATOMS: atom_id res chain seq x y z
N MET A 1 61.62 9.61 -42.21
CA MET A 1 62.66 10.63 -41.97
C MET A 1 62.33 11.32 -40.65
N SER A 2 63.21 11.14 -39.64
CA SER A 2 63.24 11.74 -38.28
C SER A 2 62.01 11.43 -37.40
N GLU A 3 62.01 10.58 -36.36
CA GLU A 3 62.94 10.34 -35.24
C GLU A 3 63.44 11.62 -34.53
N LYS A 4 62.98 11.82 -33.28
CA LYS A 4 63.85 11.92 -32.09
C LYS A 4 63.05 11.96 -30.77
N GLU A 5 63.49 11.11 -29.85
CA GLU A 5 63.20 11.03 -28.42
C GLU A 5 63.84 12.17 -27.60
N GLU A 6 63.53 12.15 -26.29
CA GLU A 6 64.32 12.54 -25.10
C GLU A 6 63.76 13.73 -24.29
N HIS A 7 63.85 13.81 -22.96
CA HIS A 7 64.01 12.88 -21.83
C HIS A 7 63.91 13.79 -20.56
N LYS A 8 63.35 13.27 -19.45
CA LYS A 8 63.67 13.57 -18.03
C LYS A 8 63.63 15.02 -17.49
N LYS A 9 62.93 15.20 -16.35
CA LYS A 9 63.58 15.38 -15.03
C LYS A 9 62.59 15.27 -13.86
N LYS A 10 63.01 14.52 -12.84
CA LYS A 10 62.49 14.47 -11.48
C LYS A 10 62.97 15.72 -10.72
N HIS A 11 62.11 16.29 -9.89
CA HIS A 11 62.51 16.94 -8.64
C HIS A 11 61.39 16.75 -7.63
N GLY A 12 61.68 15.98 -6.57
CA GLY A 12 61.00 16.15 -5.30
C GLY A 12 61.62 17.33 -4.57
N PHE A 13 60.83 18.05 -3.79
CA PHE A 13 61.30 18.66 -2.54
C PHE A 13 60.09 18.95 -1.65
N LEU A 14 60.22 18.48 -0.41
CA LEU A 14 59.35 18.72 0.73
C LEU A 14 59.20 20.23 0.98
N SER A 15 57.97 20.70 1.16
CA SER A 15 57.72 21.97 1.87
C SER A 15 56.54 21.84 2.83
N PHE A 16 56.89 21.67 4.09
CA PHE A 16 56.37 22.37 5.26
C PHE A 16 54.85 22.55 5.41
N LEU A 17 54.32 21.73 6.32
CA LEU A 17 53.36 22.08 7.38
C LEU A 17 53.06 23.59 7.53
N HIS A 18 51.85 23.99 7.12
CA HIS A 18 51.08 25.01 7.83
C HIS A 18 49.86 24.34 8.45
N PHE A 19 50.01 23.91 9.70
CA PHE A 19 48.90 23.56 10.57
C PHE A 19 48.21 24.86 10.99
N THR A 20 47.27 25.35 10.18
CA THR A 20 46.29 26.32 10.66
C THR A 20 45.42 25.60 11.69
N LYS A 21 45.58 25.97 12.96
CA LYS A 21 44.67 25.56 14.04
C LYS A 21 43.24 25.84 13.58
N LYS A 22 42.47 24.79 13.32
CA LYS A 22 41.02 24.92 13.17
C LYS A 22 40.50 25.58 14.46
N PRO A 23 39.63 26.61 14.38
CA PRO A 23 38.95 27.13 15.55
C PRO A 23 38.25 25.96 16.24
N LYS A 24 38.35 25.91 17.58
CA LYS A 24 37.54 25.02 18.40
C LYS A 24 36.08 25.43 18.17
N GLU A 25 35.41 24.75 17.24
CA GLU A 25 33.94 24.77 17.17
C GLU A 25 33.42 24.45 18.57
N SER A 26 32.57 25.33 19.10
CA SER A 26 31.89 25.10 20.36
C SER A 26 31.05 23.82 20.25
N LYS A 27 30.83 23.16 21.38
CA LYS A 27 30.04 21.91 21.43
C LYS A 27 28.62 22.12 20.86
N GLU A 28 28.06 23.32 21.00
CA GLU A 28 26.78 23.72 20.40
C GLU A 28 26.80 23.79 18.87
N GLU A 29 27.89 24.25 18.25
CA GLU A 29 27.97 24.36 16.79
C GLU A 29 28.07 22.99 16.12
N LYS A 30 28.67 22.01 16.80
CA LYS A 30 28.68 20.60 16.38
C LYS A 30 27.31 19.94 16.49
N GLU A 31 26.59 20.16 17.59
CA GLU A 31 25.24 19.61 17.76
C GLU A 31 24.23 20.22 16.75
N ALA A 32 24.36 21.52 16.43
CA ALA A 32 23.54 22.16 15.42
C ALA A 32 23.79 21.59 14.00
N LYS A 33 25.07 21.41 13.61
CA LYS A 33 25.44 20.82 12.31
C LYS A 33 25.03 19.35 12.21
N GLU A 34 25.04 18.60 13.32
CA GLU A 34 24.59 17.21 13.34
C GLU A 34 23.07 17.09 13.23
N LYS A 35 22.31 17.96 13.92
CA LYS A 35 20.84 18.05 13.75
C LYS A 35 20.44 18.41 12.33
N GLU A 36 21.05 19.45 11.73
CA GLU A 36 20.72 19.88 10.37
C GLU A 36 21.06 18.80 9.32
N LYS A 37 22.14 18.05 9.54
CA LYS A 37 22.54 16.95 8.66
C LYS A 37 21.62 15.74 8.80
N LYS A 38 21.09 15.47 9.99
CA LYS A 38 20.09 14.42 10.24
C LYS A 38 18.75 14.77 9.58
N GLU A 39 18.30 16.02 9.72
CA GLU A 39 17.07 16.53 9.10
C GLU A 39 17.12 16.53 7.56
N LYS A 40 18.27 16.90 6.97
CA LYS A 40 18.48 16.81 5.52
C LYS A 40 18.46 15.37 5.01
N LYS A 41 19.05 14.43 5.76
CA LYS A 41 19.08 13.00 5.39
C LYS A 41 17.70 12.35 5.50
N GLU A 42 16.88 12.81 6.43
CA GLU A 42 15.50 12.36 6.62
C GLU A 42 14.57 12.87 5.50
N LYS A 43 14.67 14.16 5.15
CA LYS A 43 13.96 14.76 4.00
C LYS A 43 14.36 14.14 2.65
N GLU A 44 15.61 13.71 2.49
CA GLU A 44 16.08 13.03 1.28
C GLU A 44 15.61 11.56 1.20
N LYS A 45 15.52 10.85 2.34
CA LYS A 45 14.90 9.52 2.41
C LYS A 45 13.38 9.58 2.14
N GLU A 46 12.71 10.64 2.60
CA GLU A 46 11.28 10.84 2.35
C GLU A 46 10.98 11.17 0.88
N LYS A 47 11.81 12.00 0.23
CA LYS A 47 11.71 12.25 -1.22
C LYS A 47 11.90 10.99 -2.08
N LYS A 48 12.72 10.03 -1.62
CA LYS A 48 12.87 8.73 -2.32
C LYS A 48 11.68 7.79 -2.12
N ARG A 49 10.94 7.91 -1.00
CA ARG A 49 9.70 7.14 -0.76
C ARG A 49 8.50 7.66 -1.55
N ARG A 50 8.47 8.96 -1.90
CA ARG A 50 7.36 9.60 -2.63
C ARG A 50 7.33 9.40 -4.16
N SER A 51 8.26 8.63 -4.74
CA SER A 51 8.36 8.45 -6.21
C SER A 51 8.24 7.00 -6.67
N LYS A 52 7.31 6.23 -6.07
CA LYS A 52 6.79 5.02 -6.73
C LYS A 52 5.73 5.47 -7.73
N ARG A 53 6.15 5.66 -8.98
CA ARG A 53 5.29 5.97 -10.12
C ARG A 53 4.28 4.82 -10.28
N VAL A 54 2.99 5.10 -10.15
CA VAL A 54 1.92 4.15 -10.50
C VAL A 54 2.01 3.91 -12.01
N SER A 55 2.54 2.75 -12.40
CA SER A 55 2.62 2.39 -13.82
C SER A 55 1.31 1.71 -14.25
N THR A 56 0.71 2.23 -15.32
CA THR A 56 -0.60 1.84 -15.84
C THR A 56 -0.51 0.84 -17.01
N SER A 57 0.52 -0.01 -17.06
CA SER A 57 0.63 -1.03 -18.12
C SER A 57 -0.08 -2.33 -17.72
N PHE A 58 -1.24 -2.59 -18.31
CA PHE A 58 -1.97 -3.87 -18.20
C PHE A 58 -1.87 -4.63 -19.54
N ASP A 59 -1.14 -5.75 -19.56
CA ASP A 59 -1.17 -6.72 -20.66
C ASP A 59 -1.79 -8.04 -20.18
N ALA A 60 -2.85 -8.47 -20.85
CA ALA A 60 -3.61 -9.68 -20.54
C ALA A 60 -3.44 -10.76 -21.63
N LYS A 61 -3.01 -11.98 -21.24
CA LYS A 61 -3.42 -13.30 -21.79
C LYS A 61 -2.56 -14.44 -21.21
N GLN A 62 -3.19 -15.47 -20.62
CA GLN A 62 -2.58 -16.80 -20.46
C GLN A 62 -3.56 -17.94 -20.74
N ASN A 63 -3.14 -18.85 -21.61
CA ASN A 63 -3.79 -20.11 -21.98
C ASN A 63 -3.19 -21.28 -21.18
N GLY A 64 -4.03 -22.25 -20.81
CA GLY A 64 -3.70 -23.33 -19.88
C GLY A 64 -3.15 -24.62 -20.51
N THR A 65 -2.65 -25.51 -19.63
CA THR A 65 -2.43 -26.95 -19.90
C THR A 65 -2.48 -27.71 -18.56
N PRO A 66 -3.04 -28.94 -18.46
CA PRO A 66 -3.17 -29.65 -17.19
C PRO A 66 -2.12 -30.75 -16.99
N VAL A 67 -1.68 -30.96 -15.76
CA VAL A 67 -0.97 -32.17 -15.31
C VAL A 67 -1.62 -32.68 -14.02
N ILE A 68 -1.75 -34.00 -13.91
CA ILE A 68 -2.39 -34.77 -12.82
C ILE A 68 -1.29 -35.42 -11.99
N THR A 69 -1.35 -35.29 -10.65
CA THR A 69 -0.77 -36.26 -9.71
C THR A 69 -1.36 -36.12 -8.31
N THR A 70 -1.35 -37.23 -7.57
CA THR A 70 -2.19 -37.59 -6.40
C THR A 70 -1.53 -37.42 -5.01
N ASN A 71 -2.38 -37.16 -3.99
CA ASN A 71 -2.26 -37.26 -2.51
C ASN A 71 -1.73 -36.02 -1.73
N PRO A 72 -2.02 -35.82 -0.40
CA PRO A 72 -3.01 -36.40 0.55
C PRO A 72 -3.97 -35.27 1.12
N PRO A 73 -4.68 -35.35 2.28
CA PRO A 73 -5.90 -34.56 2.54
C PRO A 73 -5.60 -33.08 2.88
N GLN A 74 -5.40 -32.28 1.84
CA GLN A 74 -5.45 -30.83 1.93
C GLN A 74 -6.90 -30.42 2.19
N ALA A 75 -7.09 -29.52 3.16
CA ALA A 75 -8.36 -28.81 3.34
C ALA A 75 -8.88 -28.41 1.96
N LEU A 76 -10.09 -28.91 1.60
CA LEU A 76 -10.71 -28.83 0.27
C LEU A 76 -10.44 -27.48 -0.38
N LEU A 77 -9.35 -27.37 -1.14
CA LEU A 77 -9.05 -26.18 -1.91
C LEU A 77 -10.20 -26.06 -2.92
N PRO A 78 -10.81 -24.87 -3.07
CA PRO A 78 -11.95 -24.69 -3.94
C PRO A 78 -11.63 -25.20 -5.34
N LYS A 79 -12.64 -25.85 -5.95
CA LYS A 79 -12.57 -26.51 -7.26
C LYS A 79 -11.82 -25.64 -8.28
N LYS A 80 -11.16 -26.31 -9.23
CA LYS A 80 -10.29 -25.80 -10.32
C LYS A 80 -10.81 -24.59 -11.14
N ASN A 81 -12.02 -24.11 -10.89
CA ASN A 81 -12.70 -23.01 -11.58
C ASN A 81 -13.03 -21.83 -10.63
N PHE A 82 -12.29 -21.63 -9.54
CA PHE A 82 -12.49 -20.45 -8.70
C PHE A 82 -12.09 -19.18 -9.47
N ASP A 83 -13.09 -18.47 -9.97
CA ASP A 83 -12.93 -17.13 -10.53
C ASP A 83 -12.90 -16.11 -9.38
N TRP A 84 -11.69 -15.80 -8.94
CA TRP A 84 -11.46 -14.84 -7.87
C TRP A 84 -11.86 -13.42 -8.29
N GLN A 85 -11.80 -13.08 -9.58
CA GLN A 85 -12.16 -11.75 -10.09
C GLN A 85 -13.66 -11.55 -10.00
N GLU A 86 -14.43 -12.51 -10.49
CA GLU A 86 -15.90 -12.47 -10.41
C GLU A 86 -16.38 -12.53 -8.96
N SER A 87 -15.71 -13.31 -8.11
CA SER A 87 -16.01 -13.35 -6.68
C SER A 87 -15.78 -11.98 -6.01
N THR A 88 -14.71 -11.27 -6.36
CA THR A 88 -14.44 -9.92 -5.84
C THR A 88 -15.44 -8.90 -6.38
N LYS A 89 -15.79 -8.97 -7.67
CA LYS A 89 -16.84 -8.14 -8.28
C LYS A 89 -18.18 -8.30 -7.56
N ARG A 90 -18.57 -9.54 -7.27
CA ARG A 90 -19.79 -9.85 -6.52
C ARG A 90 -19.79 -9.21 -5.14
N VAL A 91 -18.68 -9.27 -4.41
CA VAL A 91 -18.55 -8.62 -3.10
C VAL A 91 -18.81 -7.12 -3.20
N ILE A 92 -18.23 -6.41 -4.18
CA ILE A 92 -18.48 -4.96 -4.34
C ILE A 92 -19.93 -4.66 -4.76
N ASN A 93 -20.42 -5.35 -5.79
CA ASN A 93 -21.65 -4.98 -6.48
C ASN A 93 -22.93 -5.51 -5.81
N GLU A 94 -22.92 -6.75 -5.30
CA GLU A 94 -24.14 -7.43 -4.86
C GLU A 94 -24.35 -7.38 -3.35
N GLU A 95 -23.27 -7.33 -2.56
CA GLU A 95 -23.40 -7.39 -1.12
C GLU A 95 -23.91 -6.07 -0.54
N ARG A 96 -24.88 -6.17 0.38
CA ARG A 96 -25.42 -5.00 1.06
C ARG A 96 -24.42 -4.46 2.08
N ILE A 97 -24.43 -3.15 2.29
CA ILE A 97 -23.51 -2.49 3.23
C ILE A 97 -23.58 -3.08 4.64
N GLU A 98 -24.77 -3.51 5.08
CA GLU A 98 -24.99 -4.09 6.41
C GLU A 98 -24.26 -5.43 6.61
N SER A 99 -23.88 -6.09 5.52
CA SER A 99 -23.10 -7.34 5.56
C SER A 99 -21.59 -7.12 5.65
N PHE A 100 -21.13 -5.87 5.47
CA PHE A 100 -19.72 -5.52 5.64
C PHE A 100 -19.47 -5.10 7.09
N PRO A 101 -18.38 -5.60 7.70
CA PRO A 101 -17.98 -5.19 9.05
C PRO A 101 -17.32 -3.79 9.05
N ILE A 102 -17.89 -2.81 8.34
CA ILE A 102 -17.33 -1.45 8.20
C ILE A 102 -17.03 -0.85 9.57
N ALA A 103 -17.98 -0.92 10.49
CA ALA A 103 -17.78 -0.35 11.82
C ALA A 103 -16.73 -1.08 12.67
N GLY A 104 -16.40 -2.33 12.35
CA GLY A 104 -15.32 -3.07 12.99
C GLY A 104 -13.96 -2.79 12.35
N ASP A 105 -13.93 -2.66 11.03
CA ASP A 105 -12.71 -2.60 10.25
C ASP A 105 -12.23 -1.17 10.03
N LEU A 106 -13.10 -0.23 9.69
CA LEU A 106 -12.75 1.14 9.35
C LEU A 106 -11.80 1.78 10.38
N PRO A 107 -12.09 1.72 11.70
CA PRO A 107 -11.18 2.29 12.69
C PRO A 107 -9.79 1.64 12.64
N ARG A 108 -9.69 0.35 12.37
CA ARG A 108 -8.39 -0.37 12.30
C ARG A 108 -7.60 -0.02 11.04
N LEU A 109 -8.31 0.36 9.98
CA LEU A 109 -7.75 0.64 8.67
C LEU A 109 -7.30 2.09 8.49
N LEU A 110 -7.73 3.02 9.36
CA LEU A 110 -7.39 4.45 9.25
C LEU A 110 -5.88 4.70 9.09
N LYS A 111 -5.06 4.08 9.95
CA LYS A 111 -3.59 4.21 9.89
C LYS A 111 -2.94 3.63 8.62
N HIS A 112 -3.70 2.84 7.87
CA HIS A 112 -3.27 2.19 6.64
C HIS A 112 -3.82 2.89 5.40
N LEU A 113 -4.70 3.89 5.55
CA LEU A 113 -5.45 4.47 4.46
C LEU A 113 -4.87 5.82 4.03
N ARG A 114 -4.70 5.98 2.72
CA ARG A 114 -4.26 7.22 2.06
C ARG A 114 -5.25 7.57 0.95
N ILE A 115 -5.76 8.79 0.93
CA ILE A 115 -6.53 9.32 -0.22
C ILE A 115 -5.66 10.35 -0.91
N THR A 116 -5.50 10.18 -2.22
CA THR A 116 -4.68 11.03 -3.07
C THR A 116 -5.43 11.45 -4.33
N LYS A 117 -5.08 12.63 -4.85
CA LYS A 117 -5.63 13.16 -6.10
C LYS A 117 -4.50 13.61 -6.99
N GLU A 118 -4.55 13.19 -8.25
CA GLU A 118 -3.60 13.67 -9.26
C GLU A 118 -3.92 15.12 -9.64
N LEU A 119 -2.89 15.95 -9.64
CA LEU A 119 -2.92 17.35 -10.06
C LEU A 119 -2.59 17.47 -11.55
N GLU A 120 -2.92 18.60 -12.17
CA GLU A 120 -2.71 18.83 -13.60
C GLU A 120 -1.23 18.73 -14.03
N ASN A 121 -0.29 18.95 -13.10
CA ASN A 121 1.16 18.84 -13.33
C ASN A 121 1.69 17.39 -13.19
N GLY A 122 0.81 16.40 -12.92
CA GLY A 122 1.18 15.01 -12.67
C GLY A 122 1.73 14.73 -11.27
N GLU A 123 1.73 15.71 -10.37
CA GLU A 123 1.98 15.51 -8.94
C GLU A 123 0.73 15.00 -8.24
N TYR A 124 0.89 14.47 -7.02
CA TYR A 124 -0.21 13.93 -6.22
C TYR A 124 -0.37 14.75 -4.94
N ASP A 125 -1.60 15.20 -4.70
CA ASP A 125 -2.00 15.81 -3.43
C ASP A 125 -2.57 14.74 -2.49
N VAL A 126 -2.25 14.84 -1.21
CA VAL A 126 -2.73 13.89 -0.18
C VAL A 126 -3.89 14.54 0.55
N LEU A 127 -5.09 14.01 0.31
CA LEU A 127 -6.34 14.53 0.88
C LEU A 127 -6.67 13.90 2.24
N PHE A 128 -6.15 12.69 2.50
CA PHE A 128 -6.28 12.02 3.79
C PHE A 128 -5.06 11.12 4.05
N PRO A 129 -4.48 11.14 5.26
CA PRO A 129 -4.75 12.09 6.34
C PRO A 129 -4.28 13.51 5.97
N THR A 130 -4.94 14.54 6.52
CA THR A 130 -4.59 15.95 6.26
C THR A 130 -3.33 16.41 7.00
N ASP A 131 -2.96 15.71 8.07
CA ASP A 131 -1.74 15.95 8.84
C ASP A 131 -0.85 14.70 8.81
N ASP A 132 0.46 14.86 8.96
CA ASP A 132 1.41 13.76 9.23
C ASP A 132 1.25 13.18 10.66
N LYS A 133 0.06 13.30 11.26
CA LYS A 133 -0.24 12.75 12.58
C LYS A 133 -0.15 11.22 12.50
N GLU A 134 0.77 10.66 13.26
CA GLU A 134 0.73 9.24 13.58
C GLU A 134 -0.53 8.97 14.42
N TYR A 135 -1.50 8.26 13.85
CA TYR A 135 -2.69 7.81 14.57
C TYR A 135 -2.30 6.82 15.67
N GLN A 136 -2.05 7.33 16.88
CA GLN A 136 -1.75 6.49 18.05
C GLN A 136 -3.02 5.80 18.58
N THR A 137 -4.17 6.47 18.47
CA THR A 137 -5.49 5.95 18.83
C THR A 137 -6.50 6.36 17.78
N ASN A 138 -7.26 5.39 17.25
CA ASN A 138 -8.27 5.63 16.22
C ASN A 138 -9.60 5.97 16.90
N THR A 139 -9.88 7.26 17.00
CA THR A 139 -11.10 7.81 17.60
C THR A 139 -12.27 7.81 16.62
N ALA A 140 -13.47 8.11 17.13
CA ALA A 140 -14.62 8.40 16.31
C ALA A 140 -14.37 9.59 15.38
N GLY A 141 -13.73 10.65 15.87
CA GLY A 141 -13.35 11.82 15.07
C GLY A 141 -12.51 11.46 13.85
N ASP A 142 -11.55 10.54 13.99
CA ASP A 142 -10.71 10.13 12.85
C ASP A 142 -11.51 9.37 11.77
N CYS A 143 -12.50 8.57 12.18
CA CYS A 143 -13.43 7.93 11.24
C CYS A 143 -14.33 8.96 10.57
N PHE A 144 -14.80 9.95 11.32
CA PHE A 144 -15.59 11.05 10.79
C PHE A 144 -14.82 11.84 9.75
N ASP A 145 -13.57 12.22 10.02
CA ASP A 145 -12.72 12.98 9.10
C ASP A 145 -12.52 12.25 7.77
N LEU A 146 -12.32 10.93 7.81
CA LEU A 146 -12.25 10.11 6.60
C LEU A 146 -13.57 10.13 5.82
N ILE A 147 -14.70 9.87 6.50
CA ILE A 147 -16.03 9.82 5.87
C ILE A 147 -16.40 11.21 5.31
N LYS A 148 -16.11 12.28 6.05
CA LYS A 148 -16.32 13.67 5.66
C LYS A 148 -15.49 14.00 4.42
N CYS A 149 -14.20 13.65 4.42
CA CYS A 149 -13.30 13.85 3.28
C CYS A 149 -13.84 13.17 2.01
N ILE A 150 -14.18 11.88 2.07
CA ILE A 150 -14.68 11.17 0.89
C ILE A 150 -16.07 11.64 0.45
N THR A 151 -16.95 11.99 1.39
CA THR A 151 -18.28 12.55 1.08
C THR A 151 -18.15 13.89 0.38
N GLN A 152 -17.24 14.73 0.85
CA GLN A 152 -16.95 16.02 0.23
C GLN A 152 -16.46 15.87 -1.21
N ILE A 153 -15.57 14.91 -1.46
CA ILE A 153 -15.02 14.64 -2.79
C ILE A 153 -16.10 14.14 -3.76
N LEU A 154 -16.97 13.22 -3.31
CA LEU A 154 -17.87 12.47 -4.20
C LEU A 154 -19.29 13.02 -4.28
N GLU A 155 -19.79 13.65 -3.21
CA GLU A 155 -21.19 14.05 -3.07
C GLU A 155 -21.37 15.52 -2.66
N GLY A 156 -20.28 16.24 -2.36
CA GLY A 156 -20.24 17.69 -2.17
C GLY A 156 -20.78 18.20 -0.82
N ASP A 157 -20.75 19.52 -0.65
CA ASP A 157 -20.99 20.20 0.64
C ASP A 157 -22.34 19.87 1.29
N GLU A 158 -23.40 19.74 0.49
CA GLU A 158 -24.74 19.48 1.00
C GLU A 158 -24.80 18.13 1.72
N GLN A 159 -24.25 17.09 1.09
CA GLN A 159 -24.23 15.75 1.66
C GLN A 159 -23.23 15.66 2.82
N THR A 160 -22.08 16.35 2.71
CA THR A 160 -21.11 16.51 3.81
C THR A 160 -21.73 17.12 5.06
N LYS A 161 -22.58 18.13 4.89
CA LYS A 161 -23.28 18.75 6.02
C LYS A 161 -24.26 17.79 6.69
N ARG A 162 -24.98 16.98 5.90
CA ARG A 162 -25.92 15.98 6.44
C ARG A 162 -25.21 14.92 7.28
N ILE A 163 -24.06 14.41 6.82
CA ILE A 163 -23.28 13.46 7.61
C ILE A 163 -22.75 14.11 8.89
N GLU A 164 -22.32 15.38 8.84
CA GLU A 164 -21.88 16.14 10.00
C GLU A 164 -22.99 16.34 11.04
N ASP A 165 -24.20 16.73 10.60
CA ASP A 165 -25.36 16.92 11.46
C ASP A 165 -25.77 15.60 12.14
N GLU A 166 -25.87 14.49 11.38
CA GLU A 166 -26.25 13.20 11.95
C GLU A 166 -25.15 12.62 12.86
N TRP A 167 -23.88 12.80 12.49
CA TRP A 167 -22.76 12.35 13.30
C TRP A 167 -22.75 13.02 14.67
N ASN A 168 -22.79 14.36 14.69
CA ASN A 168 -22.74 15.14 15.92
C ASN A 168 -24.00 14.95 16.80
N ALA A 169 -25.12 14.51 16.22
CA ALA A 169 -26.33 14.18 16.98
C ALA A 169 -26.27 12.82 17.69
N VAL A 170 -25.42 11.89 17.23
CA VAL A 170 -25.43 10.48 17.65
C VAL A 170 -24.11 10.02 18.26
N MET A 171 -23.00 10.66 17.93
CA MET A 171 -21.65 10.21 18.25
C MET A 171 -20.77 11.34 18.82
N SER A 172 -19.90 11.00 19.78
CA SER A 172 -18.91 11.92 20.33
C SER A 172 -17.53 11.60 19.75
N ASN A 173 -16.84 12.62 19.22
CA ASN A 173 -15.61 12.45 18.43
C ASN A 173 -14.39 11.95 19.22
N ASP A 174 -14.36 12.18 20.53
CA ASP A 174 -13.29 11.78 21.44
C ASP A 174 -13.33 10.30 21.86
N GLN A 175 -14.42 9.60 21.54
CA GLN A 175 -14.66 8.24 22.02
C GLN A 175 -14.02 7.18 21.12
N ASP A 176 -13.73 6.02 21.73
CA ASP A 176 -13.22 4.84 21.01
C ASP A 176 -14.34 4.20 20.17
N MET A 177 -14.05 3.97 18.89
CA MET A 177 -14.99 3.38 17.94
C MET A 177 -15.46 1.96 18.31
N SER A 178 -14.71 1.24 19.15
CA SER A 178 -15.10 -0.08 19.65
C SER A 178 -16.42 -0.06 20.44
N VAL A 179 -16.72 1.06 21.11
CA VAL A 179 -17.95 1.27 21.88
C VAL A 179 -19.11 1.71 20.97
N GLN A 180 -18.81 2.31 19.82
CA GLN A 180 -19.77 3.06 19.01
C GLN A 180 -20.09 2.44 17.64
N LYS A 181 -19.67 1.19 17.41
CA LYS A 181 -19.82 0.51 16.11
C LYS A 181 -21.26 0.50 15.57
N THR A 182 -22.23 0.33 16.46
CA THR A 182 -23.66 0.30 16.10
C THR A 182 -24.16 1.66 15.62
N PHE A 183 -23.64 2.76 16.17
CA PHE A 183 -24.00 4.11 15.77
C PHE A 183 -23.45 4.46 14.39
N LEU A 184 -22.23 4.03 14.05
CA LEU A 184 -21.67 4.27 12.71
C LEU A 184 -22.57 3.66 11.62
N MET A 185 -22.98 2.41 11.77
CA MET A 185 -23.88 1.79 10.79
C MET A 185 -25.23 2.51 10.70
N ARG A 186 -25.78 2.94 11.84
CA ARG A 186 -27.03 3.73 11.86
C ARG A 186 -26.88 5.04 11.07
N ILE A 187 -25.78 5.77 11.28
CA ILE A 187 -25.48 7.02 10.58
C ILE A 187 -25.38 6.74 9.06
N LEU A 188 -24.58 5.74 8.66
CA LEU A 188 -24.39 5.39 7.25
C LEU A 188 -25.70 4.97 6.56
N SER A 189 -26.51 4.13 7.23
CA SER A 189 -27.81 3.70 6.70
C SER A 189 -28.77 4.88 6.54
N LYS A 190 -28.85 5.77 7.53
CA LYS A 190 -29.75 6.93 7.45
C LYS A 190 -29.34 7.87 6.31
N VAL A 191 -28.08 8.29 6.30
CA VAL A 191 -27.58 9.36 5.41
C VAL A 191 -27.43 8.87 3.95
N PHE A 192 -26.97 7.64 3.74
CA PHE A 192 -26.62 7.16 2.39
C PHE A 192 -27.57 6.08 1.82
N VAL A 193 -28.38 5.40 2.67
CA VAL A 193 -29.27 4.31 2.21
C VAL A 193 -30.74 4.73 2.23
N GLU A 194 -31.23 5.25 3.35
CA GLU A 194 -32.66 5.56 3.54
C GLU A 194 -33.08 6.87 2.86
N GLU A 195 -32.25 7.90 2.95
CA GLU A 195 -32.50 9.18 2.29
C GLU A 195 -32.12 9.14 0.80
N GLY A 196 -31.31 8.16 0.39
CA GLY A 196 -30.85 7.94 -0.97
C GLY A 196 -31.81 7.19 -1.89
N LYS A 197 -33.09 7.02 -1.51
CA LYS A 197 -34.12 6.14 -2.12
C LYS A 197 -34.31 6.19 -3.65
N PHE A 198 -33.68 7.12 -4.37
CA PHE A 198 -33.79 7.27 -5.82
C PHE A 198 -32.45 7.19 -6.58
N LYS A 199 -31.33 6.93 -5.91
CA LYS A 199 -30.01 6.80 -6.56
C LYS A 199 -29.48 5.36 -6.48
N PRO A 200 -28.65 4.93 -7.46
CA PRO A 200 -27.80 3.75 -7.26
C PRO A 200 -26.96 3.89 -5.98
N SER A 201 -26.40 2.77 -5.49
CA SER A 201 -25.53 2.72 -4.30
C SER A 201 -24.61 3.95 -4.23
N SER A 202 -24.65 4.69 -3.12
CA SER A 202 -23.87 5.92 -2.96
C SER A 202 -22.37 5.66 -3.22
N PRO A 203 -21.68 6.54 -3.95
CA PRO A 203 -20.21 6.51 -4.12
C PRO A 203 -19.43 6.26 -2.82
N VAL A 204 -19.87 6.89 -1.72
CA VAL A 204 -19.24 6.76 -0.41
C VAL A 204 -19.37 5.33 0.11
N ILE A 205 -20.50 4.68 -0.14
CA ILE A 205 -20.69 3.27 0.24
C ILE A 205 -19.81 2.35 -0.59
N ASN A 206 -19.68 2.61 -1.90
CA ASN A 206 -18.79 1.82 -2.76
C ASN A 206 -17.32 1.99 -2.35
N PHE A 207 -16.92 3.20 -1.97
CA PHE A 207 -15.62 3.46 -1.35
C PHE A 207 -15.42 2.62 -0.08
N LEU A 208 -16.36 2.69 0.87
CA LEU A 208 -16.27 1.98 2.15
C LEU A 208 -16.20 0.46 1.97
N LYS A 209 -16.93 -0.09 0.99
CA LYS A 209 -16.82 -1.51 0.58
C LYS A 209 -15.44 -1.81 -0.01
N GLY A 210 -14.95 -0.94 -0.89
CA GLY A 210 -13.67 -1.09 -1.58
C GLY A 210 -12.47 -1.08 -0.65
N VAL A 211 -12.53 -0.35 0.47
CA VAL A 211 -11.44 -0.32 1.47
C VAL A 211 -11.58 -1.40 2.54
N ASN A 212 -12.72 -2.10 2.63
CA ASN A 212 -12.98 -3.06 3.70
C ASN A 212 -12.10 -4.33 3.61
N GLN A 213 -11.75 -4.93 4.76
CA GLN A 213 -10.92 -6.14 4.82
C GLN A 213 -11.52 -7.33 4.06
N LYS A 214 -12.83 -7.43 3.96
CA LYS A 214 -13.50 -8.53 3.26
C LYS A 214 -13.08 -8.61 1.78
N ILE A 215 -12.69 -7.48 1.17
CA ILE A 215 -12.37 -7.45 -0.27
C ILE A 215 -11.09 -8.21 -0.63
N ILE A 216 -10.14 -8.31 0.30
CA ILE A 216 -8.84 -8.96 0.05
C ILE A 216 -8.89 -10.49 0.21
N ALA A 217 -10.01 -11.06 0.68
CA ALA A 217 -10.13 -12.48 0.97
C ALA A 217 -9.93 -13.34 -0.29
N ASN A 218 -10.56 -12.95 -1.41
CA ASN A 218 -10.46 -13.68 -2.68
C ASN A 218 -9.04 -13.62 -3.27
N SER A 219 -8.38 -12.46 -3.18
CA SER A 219 -6.98 -12.28 -3.59
C SER A 219 -6.03 -13.11 -2.74
N THR A 220 -6.27 -13.17 -1.43
CA THR A 220 -5.48 -14.00 -0.50
C THR A 220 -5.63 -15.49 -0.83
N LEU A 221 -6.87 -15.93 -1.15
CA LEU A 221 -7.13 -17.30 -1.58
C LEU A 221 -6.42 -17.60 -2.92
N ARG A 222 -6.50 -16.69 -3.90
CA ARG A 222 -5.79 -16.81 -5.17
C ARG A 222 -4.28 -16.95 -4.97
N LEU A 223 -3.70 -16.12 -4.11
CA LEU A 223 -2.28 -16.18 -3.77
C LEU A 223 -1.90 -17.55 -3.18
N LYS A 224 -2.69 -18.05 -2.21
CA LYS A 224 -2.48 -19.38 -1.62
C LYS A 224 -2.55 -20.50 -2.66
N MET A 225 -3.48 -20.41 -3.62
CA MET A 225 -3.60 -21.39 -4.71
C MET A 225 -2.38 -21.37 -5.63
N VAL A 226 -1.81 -20.19 -5.92
CA VAL A 226 -0.62 -20.04 -6.78
C VAL A 226 0.64 -20.52 -6.06
N CYS A 227 0.81 -20.13 -4.79
CA CYS A 227 1.96 -20.53 -3.99
C CYS A 227 1.98 -22.02 -3.65
N GLY A 228 0.82 -22.70 -3.66
CA GLY A 228 0.72 -24.13 -3.38
C GLY A 228 1.30 -24.48 -2.01
N THR A 229 2.40 -25.22 -2.00
CA THR A 229 3.10 -25.64 -0.78
C THR A 229 4.17 -24.67 -0.30
N MET A 230 4.47 -23.60 -1.05
CA MET A 230 5.46 -22.59 -0.66
C MET A 230 4.99 -21.88 0.62
N PRO A 231 5.70 -22.03 1.76
CA PRO A 231 5.25 -21.51 3.04
C PRO A 231 5.56 -20.01 3.18
N PHE A 232 4.52 -19.21 3.41
CA PHE A 232 4.64 -17.79 3.71
C PHE A 232 3.61 -17.35 4.77
N LYS A 233 3.83 -16.18 5.34
CA LYS A 233 2.97 -15.52 6.34
C LYS A 233 2.98 -14.01 6.14
N ASP A 234 2.13 -13.29 6.86
CA ASP A 234 2.18 -11.82 6.92
C ASP A 234 3.58 -11.35 7.38
N SER A 235 4.08 -10.27 6.78
CA SER A 235 5.36 -9.68 7.17
C SER A 235 5.36 -9.25 8.64
N HIS A 236 6.55 -9.18 9.25
CA HIS A 236 6.74 -8.56 10.56
C HIS A 236 7.75 -7.40 10.47
N PRO A 237 7.35 -6.15 10.75
CA PRO A 237 6.00 -5.71 11.14
C PRO A 237 4.95 -5.93 10.04
N MET A 238 3.68 -6.03 10.44
CA MET A 238 2.56 -6.21 9.50
C MET A 238 2.47 -4.99 8.58
N PHE A 239 2.61 -5.22 7.27
CA PHE A 239 2.44 -4.17 6.27
C PHE A 239 1.10 -4.35 5.55
N TRP A 240 0.24 -3.35 5.72
CA TRP A 240 -0.96 -3.16 4.94
C TRP A 240 -1.07 -1.67 4.64
N GLU A 241 -1.25 -1.33 3.38
CA GLU A 241 -1.52 0.04 2.94
C GLU A 241 -2.70 0.01 1.96
N ILE A 242 -3.58 1.00 2.04
CA ILE A 242 -4.73 1.17 1.18
C ILE A 242 -4.62 2.58 0.59
N VAL A 243 -4.38 2.66 -0.70
CA VAL A 243 -4.25 3.94 -1.41
C VAL A 243 -5.43 4.12 -2.34
N ILE A 244 -6.05 5.29 -2.25
CA ILE A 244 -7.10 5.72 -3.16
C ILE A 244 -6.54 6.82 -4.02
N VAL A 245 -6.62 6.65 -5.33
CA VAL A 245 -6.08 7.61 -6.32
C VAL A 245 -7.20 8.08 -7.22
N PHE A 246 -7.49 9.38 -7.18
CA PHE A 246 -8.43 10.04 -8.08
C PHE A 246 -7.68 10.63 -9.28
N GLN A 247 -8.00 10.12 -10.48
CA GLN A 247 -7.46 10.55 -11.78
C GLN A 247 -8.61 10.70 -12.81
N ASP A 248 -8.45 10.17 -14.02
CA ASP A 248 -9.53 9.90 -14.98
C ASP A 248 -10.52 8.84 -14.45
N LYS A 249 -10.01 7.95 -13.60
CA LYS A 249 -10.72 6.90 -12.88
C LYS A 249 -10.37 6.97 -11.39
N ALA A 250 -11.15 6.28 -10.57
CA ALA A 250 -10.82 6.09 -9.16
C ALA A 250 -10.22 4.70 -8.96
N TYR A 251 -9.02 4.65 -8.39
CA TYR A 251 -8.31 3.42 -8.07
C TYR A 251 -8.32 3.20 -6.57
N VAL A 252 -8.80 2.05 -6.10
CA VAL A 252 -8.64 1.61 -4.71
C VAL A 252 -7.64 0.46 -4.71
N ILE A 253 -6.45 0.70 -4.16
CA ILE A 253 -5.32 -0.21 -4.23
C ILE A 253 -4.96 -0.66 -2.82
N HIS A 254 -5.01 -1.96 -2.57
CA HIS A 254 -4.52 -2.55 -1.32
C HIS A 254 -3.13 -3.12 -1.57
N TYR A 255 -2.15 -2.73 -0.77
CA TYR A 255 -0.82 -3.31 -0.73
C TYR A 255 -0.66 -4.17 0.52
N ARG A 256 -0.02 -5.33 0.37
CA ARG A 256 0.26 -6.28 1.44
C ARG A 256 1.64 -6.86 1.26
N LYS A 257 2.38 -7.00 2.36
CA LYS A 257 3.68 -7.68 2.36
C LYS A 257 3.59 -9.03 3.05
N GLN A 258 4.19 -10.04 2.45
CA GLN A 258 4.30 -11.39 2.99
C GLN A 258 5.78 -11.75 3.08
N GLU A 259 6.12 -12.68 3.97
CA GLU A 259 7.46 -13.21 4.13
C GLU A 259 7.45 -14.73 4.28
N SER A 260 8.60 -15.36 4.03
CA SER A 260 8.82 -16.76 4.34
C SER A 260 8.59 -17.05 5.82
N ILE A 261 8.09 -18.26 6.13
CA ILE A 261 7.98 -18.70 7.52
C ILE A 261 9.38 -18.87 8.15
N SER A 262 10.33 -19.37 7.36
CA SER A 262 11.73 -19.51 7.79
C SER A 262 12.34 -18.13 8.00
N LYS A 263 13.07 -17.98 9.11
CA LYS A 263 13.88 -16.80 9.44
C LYS A 263 15.36 -16.99 9.14
N LYS A 264 15.72 -18.13 8.55
CA LYS A 264 17.10 -18.41 8.14
C LYS A 264 17.42 -17.60 6.88
N PRO A 265 18.51 -16.82 6.85
CA PRO A 265 18.88 -15.99 5.69
C PRO A 265 18.92 -16.77 4.37
N GLU A 266 19.40 -18.01 4.41
CA GLU A 266 19.51 -18.90 3.24
C GLU A 266 18.17 -19.33 2.62
N GLU A 267 17.07 -19.16 3.36
CA GLU A 267 15.69 -19.50 2.98
C GLU A 267 14.76 -18.28 2.97
N TYR A 268 15.24 -17.12 3.43
CA TYR A 268 14.39 -15.96 3.67
C TYR A 268 14.02 -15.23 2.38
N PHE A 269 12.74 -14.94 2.21
CA PHE A 269 12.26 -14.06 1.15
C PHE A 269 11.04 -13.29 1.64
N ARG A 270 10.78 -12.14 1.05
CA ARG A 270 9.53 -11.39 1.24
C ARG A 270 9.04 -10.87 -0.09
N PHE A 271 7.75 -10.66 -0.23
CA PHE A 271 7.18 -10.09 -1.44
C PHE A 271 6.00 -9.18 -1.10
N GLU A 272 5.84 -8.15 -1.91
CA GLU A 272 4.71 -7.22 -1.88
C GLU A 272 3.76 -7.59 -3.01
N TRP A 273 2.48 -7.71 -2.68
CA TRP A 273 1.42 -7.90 -3.64
C TRP A 273 0.35 -6.85 -3.43
N GLU A 274 -0.40 -6.58 -4.49
CA GLU A 274 -1.43 -5.56 -4.48
C GLU A 274 -2.70 -6.03 -5.19
N LEU A 275 -3.84 -5.53 -4.69
CA LEU A 275 -5.17 -5.67 -5.29
C LEU A 275 -5.60 -4.29 -5.77
N ARG A 276 -5.75 -4.13 -7.09
CA ARG A 276 -6.21 -2.91 -7.76
C ARG A 276 -7.69 -3.06 -8.10
N LEU A 277 -8.52 -2.19 -7.53
CA LEU A 277 -9.94 -2.05 -7.85
C LEU A 277 -10.11 -0.76 -8.64
N VAL A 278 -10.65 -0.85 -9.86
CA VAL A 278 -10.82 0.29 -10.74
C VAL A 278 -12.29 0.63 -10.87
N PHE A 279 -12.63 1.87 -10.55
CA PHE A 279 -13.96 2.43 -10.72
C PHE A 279 -13.93 3.58 -11.72
N ASN A 280 -15.09 4.05 -12.15
CA ASN A 280 -15.16 5.40 -12.73
C ASN A 280 -14.75 6.46 -11.68
N ASN A 281 -14.48 7.69 -12.12
CA ASN A 281 -14.03 8.77 -11.24
C ASN A 281 -14.98 9.05 -10.06
N GLU A 282 -16.28 8.82 -10.26
CA GLU A 282 -17.31 9.03 -9.24
C GLU A 282 -17.51 7.84 -8.29
N LEU A 283 -16.73 6.76 -8.39
CA LEU A 283 -16.90 5.53 -7.58
C LEU A 283 -18.31 4.91 -7.64
N THR A 284 -19.10 5.21 -8.68
CA THR A 284 -20.45 4.66 -8.87
C THR A 284 -20.47 3.36 -9.65
N GLN A 285 -19.46 3.11 -10.49
CA GLN A 285 -19.38 1.94 -11.35
C GLN A 285 -18.05 1.22 -11.19
N PHE A 286 -18.13 -0.05 -10.80
CA PHE A 286 -16.98 -0.96 -10.75
C PHE A 286 -16.63 -1.46 -12.16
N SER A 287 -15.38 -1.27 -12.59
CA SER A 287 -14.94 -1.62 -13.94
C SER A 287 -14.00 -2.83 -13.99
N GLU A 288 -12.95 -2.84 -13.16
CA GLU A 288 -11.88 -3.82 -13.26
C GLU A 288 -11.32 -4.22 -11.89
N VAL A 289 -10.90 -5.48 -11.78
CA VAL A 289 -10.13 -6.00 -10.65
C VAL A 289 -8.82 -6.63 -11.16
N GLY A 290 -7.70 -6.12 -10.67
CA GLY A 290 -6.37 -6.67 -10.91
C GLY A 290 -5.70 -7.09 -9.60
N MET A 291 -4.89 -8.14 -9.64
CA MET A 291 -4.08 -8.56 -8.50
C MET A 291 -2.75 -9.09 -9.01
N GLY A 292 -1.67 -8.74 -8.31
CA GLY A 292 -0.36 -9.25 -8.67
C GLY A 292 0.73 -8.90 -7.66
N VAL A 293 1.89 -9.53 -7.87
CA VAL A 293 3.12 -9.27 -7.13
C VAL A 293 3.85 -8.11 -7.79
N SER A 294 4.15 -7.07 -7.01
CA SER A 294 4.85 -5.86 -7.46
C SER A 294 6.34 -5.88 -7.07
N THR A 295 6.69 -6.53 -5.96
CA THR A 295 8.08 -6.60 -5.49
C THR A 295 8.38 -7.97 -4.91
N ILE A 296 9.55 -8.53 -5.21
CA ILE A 296 10.10 -9.72 -4.55
C ILE A 296 11.50 -9.35 -4.02
N GLU A 297 11.72 -9.61 -2.74
CA GLU A 297 12.97 -9.28 -2.06
C GLU A 297 13.54 -10.54 -1.42
N PHE A 298 14.84 -10.77 -1.61
CA PHE A 298 15.56 -11.89 -1.02
C PHE A 298 16.58 -11.40 0.00
N ASP A 299 16.84 -12.21 1.02
CA ASP A 299 18.07 -11.98 1.78
C ASP A 299 19.28 -12.19 0.84
N PRO A 300 20.33 -11.37 0.93
CA PRO A 300 21.55 -11.56 0.12
C PRO A 300 22.14 -12.97 0.20
N LEU A 301 21.89 -13.71 1.29
CA LEU A 301 22.36 -15.07 1.52
C LEU A 301 21.38 -16.15 1.04
N THR A 302 20.19 -15.79 0.54
CA THR A 302 19.19 -16.75 0.07
C THR A 302 19.73 -17.61 -1.06
N LYS A 303 19.62 -18.94 -0.91
CA LYS A 303 20.11 -19.92 -1.89
C LYS A 303 19.47 -19.70 -3.26
N GLN A 304 20.25 -19.91 -4.31
CA GLN A 304 19.79 -19.77 -5.70
C GLN A 304 18.62 -20.72 -6.03
N GLU A 305 18.60 -21.92 -5.44
CA GLU A 305 17.50 -22.87 -5.57
C GLU A 305 16.19 -22.30 -5.02
N THR A 306 16.24 -21.69 -3.83
CA THR A 306 15.10 -21.01 -3.21
C THR A 306 14.65 -19.83 -4.05
N ARG A 307 15.58 -18.97 -4.52
CA ARG A 307 15.26 -17.83 -5.40
C ARG A 307 14.53 -18.30 -6.67
N LYS A 308 15.06 -19.32 -7.33
CA LYS A 308 14.47 -19.89 -8.54
C LYS A 308 13.06 -20.42 -8.27
N LEU A 309 12.88 -21.19 -7.20
CA LEU A 309 11.57 -21.72 -6.80
C LEU A 309 10.55 -20.60 -6.58
N VAL A 310 10.90 -19.55 -5.82
CA VAL A 310 10.02 -18.41 -5.52
C VAL A 310 9.65 -17.66 -6.80
N LEU A 311 10.64 -17.36 -7.64
CA LEU A 311 10.42 -16.64 -8.91
C LEU A 311 9.54 -17.44 -9.86
N GLU A 312 9.79 -18.74 -10.04
CA GLU A 312 8.97 -19.61 -10.90
C GLU A 312 7.53 -19.73 -10.38
N THR A 313 7.36 -19.80 -9.06
CA THR A 313 6.06 -19.92 -8.41
C THR A 313 5.23 -18.65 -8.55
N LEU A 314 5.83 -17.47 -8.33
CA LEU A 314 5.12 -16.19 -8.35
C LEU A 314 4.97 -15.58 -9.74
N LYS A 315 5.81 -15.97 -10.71
CA LYS A 315 5.79 -15.45 -12.09
C LYS A 315 4.40 -15.36 -12.74
N PRO A 316 3.48 -16.33 -12.58
CA PRO A 316 2.15 -16.25 -13.21
C PRO A 316 1.26 -15.11 -12.70
N ILE A 317 1.63 -14.48 -11.57
CA ILE A 317 0.87 -13.39 -10.95
C ILE A 317 1.72 -12.14 -10.74
N CYS A 318 2.93 -12.04 -11.31
CA CYS A 318 3.68 -10.79 -11.27
C CYS A 318 3.05 -9.75 -12.21
N PHE A 319 3.05 -8.48 -11.81
CA PHE A 319 2.80 -7.39 -12.76
C PHE A 319 3.93 -7.29 -13.79
N ALA A 320 3.67 -6.61 -14.91
CA ALA A 320 4.67 -6.45 -15.97
C ALA A 320 5.90 -5.66 -15.49
N ASP A 321 5.71 -4.74 -14.55
CA ASP A 321 6.71 -3.85 -13.97
C ASP A 321 7.21 -4.32 -12.59
N PHE A 322 7.01 -5.59 -12.24
CA PHE A 322 7.47 -6.11 -10.95
C PHE A 322 8.99 -6.01 -10.82
N THR A 323 9.45 -5.81 -9.60
CA THR A 323 10.88 -5.69 -9.29
C THR A 323 11.37 -6.87 -8.45
N VAL A 324 12.64 -7.23 -8.65
CA VAL A 324 13.35 -8.23 -7.84
C VAL A 324 14.61 -7.60 -7.30
N THR A 325 14.76 -7.59 -5.98
CA THR A 325 15.90 -6.97 -5.31
C THR A 325 16.40 -7.83 -4.15
N ASP A 326 17.56 -7.47 -3.63
CA ASP A 326 18.03 -7.99 -2.33
C ASP A 326 17.64 -7.00 -1.23
N ILE A 327 17.38 -7.51 -0.03
CA ILE A 327 17.05 -6.69 1.15
C ILE A 327 18.30 -5.91 1.56
N ASP A 328 18.18 -4.59 1.60
CA ASP A 328 19.23 -3.73 2.13
C ASP A 328 19.25 -3.85 3.65
N LYS A 329 20.35 -4.37 4.20
CA LYS A 329 20.53 -4.55 5.65
C LYS A 329 20.49 -3.24 6.43
N ASN A 330 20.58 -2.09 5.75
CA ASN A 330 20.48 -0.77 6.38
C ASN A 330 19.02 -0.30 6.58
N GLU A 331 18.01 -1.08 6.16
CA GLU A 331 16.59 -0.75 6.35
C GLU A 331 15.95 -1.43 7.58
N GLU A 332 16.69 -2.29 8.30
CA GLU A 332 16.18 -3.03 9.47
C GLU A 332 16.48 -2.35 10.82
N GLU A 333 17.15 -1.20 10.81
CA GLU A 333 17.33 -0.28 11.97
C GLU A 333 16.40 0.92 11.87
#